data_AF-I3E8H8-F1
#
_entry.id   AF-I3E8H8-F1
#
_cell.length_a   1.000
_cell.length_b   1.000
_cell.length_c   1.000
_cell.angle_alpha   90.00
_cell.angle_beta   90.00
_cell.angle_gamma   90.00
#
_symmetry.space_group_name_H-M   'P 1'
#
loop_
_entity.id
_entity.type
_entity.pdbx_description
1 polymer ?
#
loop_
_entity_poly.entity_id
_entity_poly.type
_entity_poly.pdbx_seq_one_letter_code
_entity_poly.pdbx_strand_id
1 'polypeptide(L)'
;MKIIVFLKFMIQLLVFIALNYAGSFIVEFFHLPIPGNVIGMILLFILLTAGIIRIDWIEEVSSFLIKHLGFFFIPISVGLMTLGQVFLSKGPALLIILIASAFIGMACSGLVVQTLLKRKEGVQTEYRRHNL
;
A
#
# COMPACT_ATOMS: atom_id res chain seq x y z
N MET A 1 6.29 -26.70 19.66
CA MET A 1 5.95 -25.26 19.69
C MET A 1 6.53 -24.47 18.52
N LYS A 2 7.85 -24.54 18.23
CA LYS A 2 8.48 -23.82 17.10
C LYS A 2 7.89 -24.15 15.71
N ILE A 3 7.51 -25.41 15.47
CA ILE A 3 6.99 -25.85 14.16
C ILE A 3 5.61 -25.27 13.81
N ILE A 4 4.74 -25.08 14.81
CA ILE A 4 3.37 -24.57 14.61
C ILE A 4 3.42 -23.08 14.27
N VAL A 5 4.28 -22.32 14.95
CA VAL A 5 4.51 -20.90 14.67
C VAL A 5 5.07 -20.71 13.26
N PHE A 6 6.03 -21.54 12.86
CA PHE A 6 6.57 -21.52 11.50
C PHE A 6 5.50 -21.83 10.44
N LEU A 7 4.66 -22.83 10.69
CA LEU A 7 3.58 -23.18 9.76
C LEU A 7 2.55 -22.05 9.62
N LYS A 8 2.18 -21.40 10.73
CA LYS A 8 1.30 -20.23 10.72
C LYS A 8 1.91 -19.10 9.88
N PHE A 9 3.19 -18.82 10.05
CA PHE A 9 3.93 -17.84 9.25
C PHE A 9 3.90 -18.18 7.74
N MET A 10 4.13 -19.44 7.39
CA MET A 10 4.08 -19.88 5.98
C MET A 10 2.69 -19.73 5.37
N ILE A 11 1.63 -20.07 6.10
CA ILE A 11 0.23 -19.91 5.64
C ILE A 11 -0.08 -18.43 5.40
N GLN A 12 0.31 -17.56 6.33
CA GLN A 12 0.12 -16.11 6.19
C GLN A 12 0.83 -15.55 4.97
N LEU A 13 2.08 -15.97 4.74
CA LEU A 13 2.82 -15.58 3.54
C LEU A 13 2.12 -16.06 2.26
N LEU A 14 1.61 -17.30 2.27
CA LEU A 14 0.89 -17.88 1.15
C LEU A 14 -0.42 -17.13 0.85
N VAL A 15 -1.11 -16.60 1.87
CA VAL A 15 -2.28 -15.72 1.69
C VAL A 15 -1.88 -14.44 0.93
N PHE A 16 -0.78 -13.78 1.32
CA PHE A 16 -0.29 -12.60 0.60
C PHE A 16 0.08 -12.91 -0.87
N ILE A 17 0.74 -14.05 -1.10
CA ILE A 17 1.10 -14.50 -2.46
C ILE A 17 -0.17 -14.80 -3.28
N ALA A 18 -1.14 -15.50 -2.71
CA ALA A 18 -2.40 -15.83 -3.38
C ALA A 18 -3.18 -14.56 -3.76
N LEU A 19 -3.24 -13.57 -2.87
CA LEU A 19 -3.88 -12.27 -3.15
C LEU A 19 -3.15 -11.49 -4.25
N ASN A 20 -1.82 -11.54 -4.27
CA ASN A 20 -1.03 -10.92 -5.33
C ASN A 20 -1.28 -11.58 -6.70
N TYR A 21 -1.35 -12.91 -6.73
CA TYR A 21 -1.63 -13.66 -7.94
C TYR A 21 -3.07 -13.43 -8.43
N ALA A 22 -4.04 -13.43 -7.52
CA ALA A 22 -5.43 -13.08 -7.83
C ALA A 22 -5.54 -11.65 -8.39
N GLY A 23 -4.85 -10.69 -7.79
CA GLY A 23 -4.83 -9.31 -8.30
C GLY A 23 -4.19 -9.20 -9.67
N SER A 24 -3.11 -9.93 -9.93
CA SER A 24 -2.45 -9.98 -11.24
C SER A 24 -3.35 -10.63 -12.30
N PHE A 25 -4.04 -11.72 -11.96
CA PHE A 25 -5.01 -12.37 -12.84
C PHE A 25 -6.16 -11.42 -13.22
N ILE A 26 -6.68 -10.65 -12.26
CA ILE A 26 -7.73 -9.64 -12.53
C ILE A 26 -7.19 -8.54 -13.45
N VAL A 27 -5.99 -8.02 -13.19
CA VAL A 27 -5.38 -7.00 -14.05
C VAL A 27 -5.21 -7.50 -15.48
N GLU A 28 -4.75 -8.74 -15.67
CA GLU A 28 -4.57 -9.35 -16.97
C GLU A 28 -5.92 -9.59 -17.68
N PHE A 29 -6.90 -10.13 -16.97
CA PHE A 29 -8.23 -10.39 -17.52
C PHE A 29 -8.95 -9.11 -17.96
N PHE A 30 -8.90 -8.06 -17.13
CA PHE A 30 -9.56 -6.77 -17.40
C PHE A 30 -8.67 -5.75 -18.14
N HIS A 31 -7.43 -6.10 -18.47
CA HIS A 31 -6.44 -5.24 -19.13
C HIS A 31 -6.24 -3.88 -18.42
N LEU A 32 -6.14 -3.90 -17.10
CA LEU A 32 -6.07 -2.67 -16.30
C LEU A 32 -4.65 -2.06 -16.34
N PRO A 33 -4.51 -0.72 -16.46
CA PRO A 33 -3.22 -0.03 -16.50
C PRO A 33 -2.64 0.19 -15.09
N ILE A 34 -2.72 -0.81 -14.22
CA ILE A 34 -2.20 -0.76 -12.85
C ILE A 34 -1.51 -2.08 -12.49
N PRO A 35 -0.50 -2.06 -11.60
CA PRO A 35 0.16 -3.28 -11.17
C PRO A 35 -0.78 -4.20 -10.36
N GLY A 36 -0.66 -5.51 -10.56
CA GLY A 36 -1.50 -6.51 -9.87
C GLY A 36 -1.42 -6.47 -8.34
N ASN A 37 -0.29 -6.02 -7.77
CA ASN A 37 -0.15 -5.87 -6.31
C ASN A 37 -1.10 -4.83 -5.71
N VAL A 38 -1.45 -3.77 -6.44
CA VAL A 38 -2.41 -2.74 -5.99
C VAL A 38 -3.80 -3.35 -5.89
N ILE A 39 -4.20 -4.15 -6.88
CA ILE A 39 -5.46 -4.91 -6.80
C ILE A 39 -5.43 -5.91 -5.65
N GLY A 40 -4.31 -6.62 -5.44
CA GLY A 40 -4.14 -7.52 -4.29
C GLY A 40 -4.36 -6.82 -2.94
N MET A 41 -3.88 -5.57 -2.79
CA MET A 41 -4.13 -4.75 -1.60
C MET A 41 -5.60 -4.35 -1.45
N ILE A 42 -6.27 -3.98 -2.54
CA ILE A 42 -7.70 -3.66 -2.52
C ILE A 42 -8.54 -4.90 -2.16
N LEU A 43 -8.21 -6.06 -2.73
CA LEU A 43 -8.84 -7.33 -2.38
C LEU A 43 -8.66 -7.64 -0.89
N LEU A 44 -7.42 -7.53 -0.38
CA LEU A 44 -7.15 -7.73 1.03
C LEU A 44 -8.02 -6.80 1.90
N PHE A 45 -8.08 -5.52 1.55
CA PHE A 45 -8.90 -4.52 2.24
C PHE A 45 -10.41 -4.89 2.24
N ILE A 46 -10.94 -5.34 1.11
CA ILE A 46 -12.32 -5.84 1.00
C ILE A 46 -12.52 -7.07 1.89
N LEU A 47 -11.59 -8.02 1.89
CA LEU A 47 -11.69 -9.23 2.72
C LEU A 47 -11.59 -8.92 4.23
N LEU A 48 -10.81 -7.91 4.62
CA LEU A 48 -10.74 -7.44 6.00
C LEU A 48 -12.03 -6.75 6.42
N THR A 49 -12.54 -5.83 5.59
CA THR A 49 -13.78 -5.10 5.89
C THR A 49 -15.02 -5.99 5.87
N ALA A 50 -15.03 -7.03 5.03
CA ALA A 50 -16.07 -8.06 5.02
C ALA A 50 -15.96 -9.05 6.20
N GLY A 51 -14.89 -8.99 7.01
CA GLY A 51 -14.66 -9.89 8.14
C GLY A 51 -14.26 -11.32 7.77
N ILE A 52 -13.97 -11.58 6.48
CA ILE A 52 -13.52 -12.90 5.99
C ILE A 52 -12.11 -13.19 6.50
N ILE A 53 -11.24 -12.17 6.46
CA ILE A 53 -9.89 -12.23 7.02
C ILE A 53 -9.84 -11.35 8.25
N ARG A 54 -9.44 -11.91 9.40
CA ARG A 54 -9.20 -11.14 10.62
C ARG A 54 -7.78 -10.57 10.61
N ILE A 55 -7.59 -9.40 11.21
CA ILE A 55 -6.27 -8.74 11.30
C ILE A 55 -5.22 -9.65 11.95
N ASP A 56 -5.58 -10.33 13.05
CA ASP A 56 -4.67 -11.23 13.80
C ASP A 56 -4.14 -12.40 12.95
N TRP A 57 -4.85 -12.73 11.87
CA TRP A 57 -4.49 -13.84 11.00
C TRP A 57 -3.34 -13.51 10.08
N ILE A 58 -3.04 -12.24 9.79
CA ILE A 58 -2.02 -11.84 8.81
C ILE A 58 -0.97 -10.89 9.39
N GLU A 59 -1.19 -10.40 10.61
CA GLU A 59 -0.39 -9.38 11.28
C GLU A 59 1.08 -9.78 11.50
N GLU A 60 1.32 -11.06 11.79
CA GLU A 60 2.65 -11.55 12.15
C GLU A 60 3.61 -11.48 10.95
N VAL A 61 3.20 -12.00 9.79
CA VAL A 61 3.97 -11.90 8.55
C VAL A 61 4.03 -10.46 8.04
N SER A 62 2.92 -9.72 8.03
CA SER A 62 2.93 -8.35 7.51
C SER A 62 3.87 -7.46 8.33
N SER A 63 3.82 -7.54 9.66
CA SER A 63 4.72 -6.81 10.55
C SER A 63 6.17 -7.22 10.36
N PHE A 64 6.44 -8.52 10.18
CA PHE A 64 7.79 -9.01 9.91
C PHE A 64 8.34 -8.49 8.57
N LEU A 65 7.55 -8.56 7.49
CA LEU A 65 7.92 -8.05 6.16
C LEU A 65 8.17 -6.53 6.19
N ILE A 66 7.27 -5.77 6.82
CA ILE A 66 7.39 -4.31 6.95
C ILE A 66 8.64 -3.94 7.77
N LYS A 67 8.88 -4.64 8.89
CA LYS A 67 10.08 -4.43 9.72
C LYS A 67 11.37 -4.64 8.94
N HIS A 68 11.37 -5.58 7.99
CA HIS A 68 12.53 -5.89 7.16
C HIS A 68 12.41 -5.31 5.74
N LEU A 69 11.53 -4.33 5.51
CA LEU A 69 11.30 -3.75 4.18
C LEU A 69 12.60 -3.20 3.56
N GLY A 70 13.47 -2.63 4.40
CA GLY A 70 14.81 -2.16 4.01
C GLY A 70 15.64 -3.20 3.26
N PHE A 71 15.57 -4.46 3.67
CA PHE A 71 16.31 -5.56 3.03
C PHE A 71 15.81 -5.78 1.59
N PHE A 72 14.51 -5.68 1.35
CA PHE A 72 13.92 -5.85 0.01
C PHE A 72 14.24 -4.68 -0.94
N PHE A 73 14.65 -3.52 -0.43
CA PHE A 73 15.15 -2.43 -1.26
C PHE A 73 16.55 -2.67 -1.81
N ILE A 74 17.35 -3.57 -1.22
CA ILE A 74 18.72 -3.84 -1.68
C ILE A 74 18.71 -4.40 -3.11
N PRO A 75 17.98 -5.49 -3.44
CA PRO A 75 17.93 -6.01 -4.81
C PRO A 75 17.41 -4.98 -5.82
N ILE A 76 16.39 -4.20 -5.44
CA ILE A 76 15.82 -3.15 -6.27
C ILE A 76 16.88 -2.09 -6.57
N SER A 77 17.60 -1.62 -5.56
CA SER A 77 18.62 -0.58 -5.69
C SER A 77 19.82 -1.04 -6.53
N VAL A 78 20.27 -2.29 -6.34
CA VAL A 78 21.34 -2.89 -7.15
C VAL A 78 20.88 -3.01 -8.61
N GLY A 79 19.63 -3.39 -8.85
CA GLY A 79 19.05 -3.41 -10.19
C GLY A 79 19.11 -2.03 -10.88
N LEU A 80 18.86 -0.95 -10.15
CA LEU A 80 18.94 0.41 -10.68
C LEU A 80 20.37 0.82 -11.10
N MET A 81 21.42 0.20 -10.55
CA MET A 81 22.80 0.52 -10.95
C MET A 81 23.07 0.21 -12.44
N THR A 82 22.30 -0.72 -13.02
CA THR A 82 22.36 -1.01 -14.47
C THR A 82 21.91 0.17 -15.34
N LEU A 83 21.12 1.10 -14.77
CA LEU A 83 20.60 2.30 -15.45
C LEU A 83 21.54 3.51 -15.30
N GLY A 84 22.81 3.31 -14.92
CA GLY A 84 23.75 4.38 -14.61
C GLY A 84 23.86 5.49 -15.68
N GLN A 85 23.85 5.13 -16.97
CA GLN A 85 23.91 6.13 -18.06
C GLN A 85 22.68 7.05 -18.09
N VAL A 86 21.50 6.53 -17.76
CA VAL A 86 20.26 7.33 -17.67
C VAL A 86 20.33 8.27 -16.48
N PHE A 87 20.87 7.82 -15.35
CA PHE A 87 21.09 8.68 -14.19
C PHE A 87 22.13 9.79 -14.44
N LEU A 88 23.19 9.54 -15.20
CA LEU A 88 24.15 10.60 -15.55
C LEU A 88 23.53 11.68 -16.44
N SER A 89 22.74 11.27 -17.43
CA SER A 89 22.17 12.19 -18.42
C SER A 89 20.88 12.87 -17.97
N LYS A 90 20.07 12.23 -17.11
CA LYS A 90 18.74 12.69 -16.69
C LYS A 90 18.55 12.75 -15.18
N GLY A 91 19.56 12.40 -14.38
CA GLY A 91 19.50 12.36 -12.92
C GLY A 91 18.94 13.63 -12.26
N PRO A 92 19.40 14.84 -12.64
CA PRO A 92 18.85 16.08 -12.08
C PRO A 92 17.35 16.25 -12.36
N ALA A 93 16.91 15.91 -13.59
CA ALA A 93 15.50 15.99 -13.95
C ALA A 93 14.65 14.94 -13.20
N LEU A 94 15.17 13.72 -13.01
CA LEU A 94 14.53 12.68 -12.21
C LEU A 94 14.40 13.10 -10.74
N LEU A 95 15.44 13.71 -10.17
CA LEU A 95 15.40 14.18 -8.78
C LEU A 95 14.34 15.27 -8.59
N ILE A 96 14.26 16.24 -9.52
CA ILE A 96 13.24 17.29 -9.48
C ILE A 96 11.84 16.69 -9.60
N ILE A 97 11.60 15.78 -10.55
CA ILE A 97 10.27 15.22 -10.76
C ILE A 97 9.82 14.34 -9.59
N LEU A 98 10.74 13.59 -8.98
CA LEU A 98 10.45 12.77 -7.79
C LEU A 98 10.05 13.64 -6.61
N ILE A 99 10.86 14.66 -6.29
CA ILE A 99 10.55 15.59 -5.19
C ILE A 99 9.23 16.32 -5.46
N ALA A 100 9.05 16.87 -6.65
CA ALA A 100 7.83 17.59 -7.01
C ALA A 100 6.60 16.67 -6.89
N SER A 101 6.64 15.46 -7.45
CA SER A 101 5.54 14.50 -7.37
C SER A 101 5.20 14.09 -5.94
N ALA A 102 6.20 13.92 -5.07
CA ALA A 102 6.00 13.57 -3.67
C ALA A 102 5.30 14.69 -2.91
N PHE A 103 5.75 15.93 -3.07
CA PHE A 103 5.12 17.10 -2.46
C PHE A 103 3.70 17.34 -2.98
N ILE A 104 3.50 17.25 -4.30
CA ILE A 104 2.17 17.40 -4.92
C ILE A 104 1.23 16.31 -4.41
N GLY A 105 1.67 15.04 -4.41
CA GLY A 105 0.88 13.92 -3.93
C GLY A 105 0.50 14.05 -2.46
N MET A 106 1.45 14.43 -1.60
CA MET A 106 1.19 14.69 -0.18
C MET A 106 0.24 15.86 0.03
N ALA A 107 0.43 16.97 -0.69
CA ALA A 107 -0.44 18.14 -0.61
C ALA A 107 -1.87 17.80 -1.05
N CYS A 108 -2.04 17.14 -2.20
CA CYS A 108 -3.34 16.70 -2.69
C CYS A 108 -4.03 15.74 -1.71
N SER A 109 -3.33 14.69 -1.25
CA SER A 109 -3.90 13.75 -0.28
C SER A 109 -4.30 14.45 1.02
N GLY A 110 -3.45 15.34 1.53
CA GLY A 110 -3.72 16.11 2.74
C GLY A 110 -4.93 17.03 2.59
N LEU A 111 -5.03 17.78 1.48
CA LEU A 111 -6.14 18.68 1.20
C LEU A 111 -7.48 17.94 1.04
N VAL A 112 -7.47 16.77 0.37
CA VAL A 112 -8.68 15.94 0.24
C VAL A 112 -9.17 15.50 1.62
N VAL A 113 -8.29 14.97 2.46
CA VAL A 113 -8.65 14.54 3.82
C VAL A 113 -9.13 15.71 4.67
N GLN A 114 -8.44 16.85 4.65
CA GLN A 114 -8.84 18.04 5.40
C GLN A 114 -10.21 18.58 4.95
N THR A 115 -10.49 18.58 3.66
CA THR A 115 -11.79 19.01 3.12
C THR A 115 -12.91 18.08 3.59
N LEU A 116 -12.68 16.76 3.55
CA LEU A 116 -13.65 15.77 4.03
C LEU A 116 -13.91 15.88 5.54
N LEU A 117 -12.88 16.13 6.33
CA LEU A 117 -13.01 16.32 7.78
C LEU A 117 -13.78 17.61 8.12
N LYS A 118 -13.44 18.75 7.50
CA LYS A 118 -14.16 20.02 7.70
C LYS A 118 -15.65 19.92 7.35
N ARG A 119 -16.00 19.18 6.28
CA ARG A 119 -17.40 18.94 5.91
C ARG A 119 -18.14 18.14 6.99
N LYS A 120 -17.45 17.23 7.68
CA LYS A 120 -18.02 16.43 8.77
C LYS A 120 -18.20 17.26 10.05
N GLU A 121 -17.26 18.14 10.37
CA GLU A 121 -17.33 19.05 11.52
C GLU A 121 -18.46 20.09 11.42
N GLY A 122 -18.71 20.63 10.21
CA GLY A 122 -19.84 21.54 9.98
C GLY A 122 -21.20 20.90 10.29
N VAL A 123 -21.38 19.63 9.90
CA VAL A 123 -22.61 18.85 10.16
C VAL A 123 -22.76 18.50 11.65
N GLN A 124 -21.66 18.23 12.35
CA GLN A 124 -21.68 17.82 13.77
C GLN A 124 -21.89 19.00 14.73
N THR A 125 -21.47 20.21 14.34
CA THR A 125 -21.66 21.45 15.12
C THR A 125 -23.12 21.93 15.05
N GLU A 126 -23.79 21.73 13.92
CA GLU A 126 -25.20 22.09 13.70
C GLU A 126 -26.14 21.15 14.47
N TYR A 127 -25.85 19.84 14.51
CA TYR A 127 -26.59 18.85 15.32
C TYR A 127 -26.54 19.12 16.83
N ARG A 128 -25.43 19.68 17.34
CA ARG A 128 -25.29 20.01 18.77
C ARG A 128 -26.03 21.29 19.16
N ARG A 129 -26.33 22.18 18.20
CA ARG A 129 -27.14 23.39 18.45
C ARG A 129 -28.65 23.14 18.39
N HIS A 130 -29.11 22.12 17.67
CA HIS A 130 -30.54 21.79 17.55
C HIS A 130 -31.04 20.83 18.66
N ASN A 131 -30.14 20.27 19.46
CA ASN A 131 -30.45 19.45 20.64
C ASN A 131 -30.17 20.18 21.97
N LEU A 132 -30.07 21.52 21.93
CA LEU A 132 -30.02 22.44 23.08
C LEU A 132 -31.16 23.43 22.96
#